data_AF-A0A9J9GEY1-F1
#
_entry.id   AF-A0A9J9GEY1-F1
#
_cell.length_a   1.000
_cell.length_b   1.000
_cell.length_c   1.000
_cell.angle_alpha   90.00
_cell.angle_beta   90.00
_cell.angle_gamma   90.00
#
_symmetry.space_group_name_H-M   'P 1'
#
loop_
_entity.id
_entity.type
_entity.pdbx_description
1 polymer ?
#
loop_
_entity_poly.entity_id
_entity_poly.type
_entity_poly.pdbx_seq_one_letter_code
_entity_poly.pdbx_strand_id
1 'polypeptide(L)'
;MSNLATVTPIRPSLAVVERQVADLDDGFTRLANMLLEEYAGADLTKRQFKVLLAVLRLTYGWNKPMDRIANSQIAQIAKLPEKRVSEARVQLVEMNLLVQAGRRIGPNKNTSEWSIPQNKGESLNIGDKQSLKLGDSNPSNQGDTKDIIPKKEIQIPPTPQGEDAGQEIKPSKKKSPALDYQAVMSAYNSTLGDRLPLAEALNDKRRKAIKRLLTELKEPTVEAVENYFAAFAERAPKFYFGENDRGWRASFDYLLRSDTLLKTREKAL
;
A
#
# COMPACT_ATOMS: atom_id res chain seq x y z
N MET A 1 70.83 8.31 -23.68
CA MET A 1 69.46 8.79 -24.00
C MET A 1 68.51 8.13 -23.01
N SER A 2 67.97 8.89 -22.06
CA SER A 2 67.11 8.42 -20.98
C SER A 2 65.64 8.54 -21.37
N ASN A 3 64.94 7.42 -21.55
CA ASN A 3 63.50 7.39 -21.76
C ASN A 3 62.78 7.30 -20.40
N LEU A 4 62.19 8.41 -19.94
CA LEU A 4 61.25 8.41 -18.82
C LEU A 4 59.83 8.12 -19.36
N ALA A 5 59.25 6.99 -18.96
CA ALA A 5 57.84 6.71 -19.17
C ALA A 5 57.03 7.37 -18.04
N THR A 6 56.23 8.39 -18.38
CA THR A 6 55.31 9.04 -17.46
C THR A 6 54.10 8.14 -17.22
N VAL A 7 54.00 7.53 -16.05
CA VAL A 7 52.83 6.76 -15.61
C VAL A 7 51.82 7.73 -15.01
N THR A 8 50.77 8.08 -15.77
CA THR A 8 49.61 8.81 -15.24
C THR A 8 48.66 7.83 -14.54
N PRO A 9 48.40 7.97 -13.24
CA PRO A 9 47.43 7.13 -12.55
C PRO A 9 46.01 7.46 -13.01
N ILE A 10 45.32 6.46 -13.57
CA ILE A 10 43.88 6.55 -13.90
C ILE A 10 43.12 6.56 -12.58
N ARG A 11 42.72 7.76 -12.13
CA ARG A 11 41.83 7.89 -10.97
C ARG A 11 40.39 7.69 -11.45
N PRO A 12 39.65 6.67 -10.97
CA PRO A 12 38.25 6.50 -11.33
C PRO A 12 37.45 7.72 -10.84
N SER A 13 36.58 8.26 -11.69
CA SER A 13 35.65 9.32 -11.30
C SER A 13 34.68 8.76 -10.25
N LEU A 14 34.80 9.22 -9.01
CA LEU A 14 33.86 8.92 -7.94
C LEU A 14 32.58 9.73 -8.16
N ALA A 15 31.69 9.24 -9.02
CA ALA A 15 30.34 9.76 -9.09
C ALA A 15 29.62 9.37 -7.79
N VAL A 16 29.09 10.35 -7.06
CA VAL A 16 28.23 10.10 -5.90
C VAL A 16 26.98 9.41 -6.43
N VAL A 17 26.87 8.10 -6.21
CA VAL A 17 25.65 7.34 -6.50
C VAL A 17 24.67 7.65 -5.39
N GLU A 18 23.74 8.56 -5.64
CA GLU A 18 22.64 8.81 -4.71
C GLU A 18 21.86 7.51 -4.52
N ARG A 19 21.72 7.10 -3.25
CA ARG A 19 21.02 5.87 -2.88
C ARG A 19 19.52 6.06 -3.11
N GLN A 20 19.01 5.54 -4.22
CA GLN A 20 17.58 5.52 -4.52
C GLN A 20 16.92 4.41 -3.68
N VAL A 21 16.34 4.78 -2.54
CA VAL A 21 15.52 3.89 -1.70
C VAL A 21 14.06 4.14 -2.05
N ALA A 22 13.29 3.08 -2.30
CA ALA A 22 11.86 3.22 -2.54
C ALA A 22 11.13 3.52 -1.23
N ASP A 23 10.50 4.69 -1.15
CA ASP A 23 9.59 5.07 -0.07
C ASP A 23 8.13 4.90 -0.51
N LEU A 24 7.26 4.51 0.42
CA LEU A 24 5.81 4.47 0.17
C LEU A 24 5.21 5.88 0.08
N ASP A 25 5.88 6.88 0.65
CA ASP A 25 5.49 8.29 0.57
C ASP A 25 5.65 8.87 -0.85
N ASP A 26 6.53 8.29 -1.68
CA ASP A 26 6.66 8.60 -3.11
C ASP A 26 5.52 8.02 -3.96
N GLY A 27 4.57 7.36 -3.30
CA GLY A 27 3.38 6.77 -3.89
C GLY A 27 3.54 5.29 -4.21
N PHE A 28 2.39 4.63 -4.34
CA PHE A 28 2.33 3.19 -4.57
C PHE A 28 1.16 2.84 -5.50
N THR A 29 1.28 1.70 -6.18
CA THR A 29 0.21 1.18 -7.03
C THR A 29 -0.62 0.21 -6.22
N ARG A 30 -1.91 0.54 -6.01
CA ARG A 30 -2.85 -0.33 -5.30
C ARG A 30 -3.33 -1.45 -6.21
N LEU A 31 -3.16 -2.69 -5.77
CA LEU A 31 -3.65 -3.88 -6.45
C LEU A 31 -4.43 -4.75 -5.47
N ALA A 32 -5.54 -5.34 -5.91
CA ALA A 32 -6.28 -6.29 -5.09
C ALA A 32 -5.43 -7.56 -4.90
N ASN A 33 -5.39 -8.12 -3.69
CA ASN A 33 -4.58 -9.30 -3.39
C ASN A 33 -4.91 -10.47 -4.31
N MET A 34 -6.20 -10.69 -4.60
CA MET A 34 -6.64 -11.70 -5.57
C MET A 34 -5.98 -11.54 -6.94
N LEU A 35 -5.93 -10.31 -7.48
CA LEU A 35 -5.25 -10.08 -8.77
C LEU A 35 -3.74 -10.27 -8.66
N LEU A 36 -3.14 -9.87 -7.54
CA LEU A 36 -1.71 -10.04 -7.31
C LEU A 36 -1.33 -11.53 -7.26
N GLU A 37 -2.12 -12.34 -6.56
CA GLU A 37 -1.94 -13.79 -6.45
C GLU A 37 -2.09 -14.48 -7.81
N GLU A 38 -3.13 -14.12 -8.57
CA GLU A 38 -3.39 -14.70 -9.89
C GLU A 38 -2.30 -14.30 -10.91
N TYR A 39 -1.85 -13.04 -10.90
CA TYR A 39 -0.72 -12.63 -11.75
C TYR A 39 0.60 -13.31 -11.35
N ALA A 40 0.79 -13.64 -10.07
CA ALA A 40 1.99 -14.33 -9.60
C ALA A 40 2.00 -15.81 -10.04
N GLY A 41 0.84 -16.45 -10.12
CA GLY A 41 0.70 -17.83 -10.60
C GLY A 41 0.60 -17.98 -12.12
N ALA A 42 0.36 -16.88 -12.85
CA ALA A 42 0.19 -16.91 -14.30
C ALA A 42 1.50 -17.21 -15.05
N ASP A 43 1.45 -18.14 -15.99
CA ASP A 43 2.54 -18.47 -16.92
C ASP A 43 2.75 -17.38 -17.99
N LEU A 44 3.23 -16.22 -17.55
CA LEU A 44 3.54 -15.09 -18.43
C LEU A 44 5.02 -15.09 -18.80
N THR A 45 5.31 -14.86 -20.08
CA THR A 45 6.68 -14.59 -20.50
C THR A 45 7.20 -13.32 -19.83
N LYS A 46 8.52 -13.22 -19.62
CA LYS A 46 9.17 -12.01 -19.06
C LYS A 46 8.75 -10.71 -19.76
N ARG A 47 8.50 -10.76 -21.07
CA ARG A 47 8.04 -9.60 -21.86
C ARG A 47 6.59 -9.24 -21.54
N GLN A 48 5.70 -10.21 -21.52
CA GLN A 48 4.29 -10.02 -21.15
C GLN A 48 4.18 -9.47 -19.73
N PHE A 49 4.90 -10.05 -18.76
CA PHE A 49 4.88 -9.60 -17.37
C PHE A 49 5.34 -8.13 -17.23
N LYS A 50 6.41 -7.73 -17.92
CA LYS A 50 6.87 -6.33 -17.94
C LYS A 50 5.82 -5.38 -18.51
N VAL A 51 5.15 -5.76 -19.60
CA VAL A 51 4.09 -4.95 -20.22
C VAL A 51 2.87 -4.86 -19.31
N LEU A 52 2.47 -5.96 -18.67
CA LEU A 52 1.39 -5.99 -17.68
C LEU A 52 1.68 -5.02 -16.52
N LEU A 53 2.86 -5.09 -15.92
CA LEU A 53 3.27 -4.17 -14.84
C LEU A 53 3.28 -2.71 -15.29
N ALA A 54 3.74 -2.43 -16.51
CA ALA A 54 3.71 -1.07 -17.06
C ALA A 54 2.27 -0.55 -17.23
N VAL A 55 1.34 -1.38 -17.70
CA VAL A 55 -0.08 -1.02 -17.79
C VAL A 55 -0.69 -0.82 -16.40
N LEU A 56 -0.37 -1.67 -15.42
CA LEU A 56 -0.80 -1.50 -14.02
C LEU A 56 -0.30 -0.17 -13.44
N ARG A 57 0.97 0.18 -13.70
CA ARG A 57 1.55 1.45 -13.24
C ARG A 57 0.89 2.67 -13.89
N LEU A 58 0.52 2.59 -15.16
CA LEU A 58 -0.12 3.68 -15.90
C LEU A 58 -1.64 3.78 -15.68
N THR A 59 -2.27 2.75 -15.13
CA THR A 59 -3.69 2.74 -14.77
C THR A 59 -3.87 2.90 -13.26
N TYR A 60 -3.71 1.82 -12.49
CA TYR A 60 -3.89 1.81 -11.04
C TYR A 60 -2.89 2.71 -10.31
N GLY A 61 -1.68 2.90 -10.83
CA GLY A 61 -0.73 3.87 -10.28
C GLY A 61 -1.21 5.33 -10.40
N TRP A 62 -2.20 5.61 -11.25
CA TRP A 62 -2.90 6.88 -11.36
C TRP A 62 -4.34 6.81 -10.81
N ASN A 63 -4.67 5.75 -10.08
CA ASN A 63 -6.01 5.47 -9.54
C ASN A 63 -7.12 5.41 -10.60
N LYS A 64 -6.81 4.96 -11.82
CA LYS A 64 -7.79 4.78 -12.90
C LYS A 64 -7.95 3.29 -13.25
N PRO A 65 -9.16 2.80 -13.54
CA PRO A 65 -9.36 1.41 -13.95
C PRO A 65 -8.84 1.11 -15.36
N MET A 66 -8.90 2.10 -16.26
CA MET A 66 -8.40 2.02 -17.63
C MET A 66 -7.93 3.41 -18.06
N ASP A 67 -6.96 3.49 -18.97
CA ASP A 67 -6.53 4.76 -19.54
C ASP A 67 -6.19 4.64 -21.03
N ARG A 68 -6.09 5.77 -21.73
CA ARG A 68 -5.57 5.82 -23.10
C ARG A 68 -4.05 5.82 -23.03
N ILE A 69 -3.46 4.65 -23.29
CA ILE A 69 -2.02 4.45 -23.14
C ILE A 69 -1.39 4.16 -24.51
N ALA A 70 -0.42 4.98 -24.89
CA ALA A 70 0.38 4.79 -26.10
C ALA A 70 1.45 3.71 -25.88
N ASN A 71 1.81 2.98 -26.94
CA ASN A 71 2.84 1.94 -26.86
C ASN A 71 4.21 2.51 -26.48
N SER A 72 4.52 3.74 -26.88
CA SER A 72 5.74 4.46 -26.48
C SER A 72 5.85 4.67 -24.97
N GLN A 73 4.75 5.01 -24.28
CA GLN A 73 4.73 5.18 -22.82
C GLN A 73 4.97 3.85 -22.10
N ILE A 74 4.35 2.77 -22.59
CA ILE A 74 4.57 1.42 -22.04
C ILE A 74 6.02 0.99 -22.28
N ALA A 75 6.58 1.26 -23.47
CA ALA A 75 7.95 0.95 -23.84
C ALA A 75 8.97 1.61 -22.91
N GLN A 76 8.76 2.88 -22.55
CA GLN A 76 9.59 3.60 -21.59
C GLN A 76 9.61 2.93 -20.21
N ILE A 77 8.44 2.57 -19.66
CA ILE A 77 8.36 1.94 -18.33
C ILE A 77 8.88 0.50 -18.36
N ALA A 78 8.48 -0.29 -19.36
CA ALA A 78 8.87 -1.70 -19.48
C ALA A 78 10.35 -1.87 -19.88
N LYS A 79 10.98 -0.80 -20.39
CA LYS A 79 12.33 -0.78 -20.98
C LYS A 79 12.43 -1.84 -22.09
N LEU A 80 11.53 -1.74 -23.06
CA LEU A 80 11.41 -2.64 -24.21
C LEU A 80 11.19 -1.83 -25.49
N PRO A 81 11.66 -2.30 -26.67
CA PRO A 81 11.31 -1.68 -27.95
C PRO A 81 9.80 -1.71 -28.19
N GLU A 82 9.25 -0.66 -28.80
CA GLU A 82 7.80 -0.52 -29.03
C GLU A 82 7.18 -1.68 -29.80
N LYS A 83 7.91 -2.25 -30.77
CA LYS A 83 7.45 -3.44 -31.50
C LYS A 83 7.16 -4.62 -30.56
N ARG A 84 8.04 -4.88 -29.60
CA ARG A 84 7.88 -5.98 -28.61
C ARG A 84 6.76 -5.69 -27.62
N VAL A 85 6.56 -4.41 -27.30
CA VAL A 85 5.41 -3.98 -26.50
C VAL A 85 4.11 -4.22 -27.25
N SER A 86 4.04 -3.86 -28.53
CA SER A 86 2.85 -4.06 -29.35
C SER A 86 2.48 -5.55 -29.43
N GLU A 87 3.45 -6.42 -29.72
CA GLU A 87 3.24 -7.88 -29.77
C GLU A 87 2.75 -8.43 -28.42
N ALA A 88 3.43 -8.09 -27.32
CA ALA A 88 3.04 -8.56 -25.98
C ALA A 88 1.69 -7.99 -25.52
N ARG A 89 1.34 -6.76 -25.89
CA ARG A 89 0.05 -6.14 -25.58
C ARG A 89 -1.09 -6.89 -26.26
N VAL A 90 -0.93 -7.24 -27.54
CA VAL A 90 -1.94 -8.03 -28.28
C VAL A 90 -2.14 -9.37 -27.60
N GLN A 91 -1.07 -10.09 -27.29
CA GLN A 91 -1.14 -11.38 -26.59
C GLN A 91 -1.84 -11.27 -25.22
N LEU A 92 -1.54 -10.25 -24.43
CA LEU A 92 -2.19 -10.05 -23.13
C LEU A 92 -3.69 -9.74 -23.23
N VAL A 93 -4.13 -9.12 -24.34
CA VAL A 93 -5.56 -8.90 -24.62
C VAL A 93 -6.21 -10.20 -25.09
N GLU A 94 -5.54 -10.98 -25.94
CA GLU A 94 -6.01 -12.31 -26.38
C GLU A 94 -6.15 -13.31 -25.22
N MET A 95 -5.24 -13.23 -24.25
CA MET A 95 -5.27 -14.02 -23.02
C MET A 95 -6.28 -13.49 -21.98
N ASN A 96 -7.02 -12.42 -22.30
CA ASN A 96 -7.99 -11.74 -21.42
C ASN A 96 -7.42 -11.19 -20.11
N LEU A 97 -6.10 -11.02 -19.96
CA LEU A 97 -5.51 -10.33 -18.80
C LEU A 97 -5.68 -8.81 -18.90
N LEU A 98 -5.74 -8.28 -20.11
CA LEU A 98 -6.01 -6.87 -20.38
C LEU A 98 -7.30 -6.72 -21.18
N VAL A 99 -8.14 -5.78 -20.78
CA VAL A 99 -9.35 -5.42 -21.51
C VAL A 99 -9.09 -4.16 -22.33
N GLN A 100 -9.55 -4.16 -23.58
CA GLN A 100 -9.54 -2.99 -24.44
C GLN A 100 -10.96 -2.47 -24.67
N ALA A 101 -11.21 -1.21 -24.30
CA ALA A 101 -12.46 -0.51 -24.52
C ALA A 101 -12.22 0.69 -25.43
N GLY A 102 -12.39 0.48 -26.74
CA GLY A 102 -12.02 1.44 -27.78
C GLY A 102 -10.51 1.72 -27.76
N ARG A 103 -10.12 2.97 -27.47
CA ARG A 103 -8.71 3.40 -27.36
C ARG A 103 -8.13 3.28 -25.94
N ARG A 104 -8.92 2.84 -24.96
CA ARG A 104 -8.47 2.66 -23.57
C ARG A 104 -8.10 1.21 -23.32
N ILE A 105 -7.09 1.00 -22.48
CA ILE A 105 -6.67 -0.32 -22.01
C ILE A 105 -6.54 -0.32 -20.49
N GLY A 106 -6.83 -1.45 -19.87
CA GLY A 106 -6.60 -1.66 -18.45
C GLY A 106 -6.63 -3.13 -18.08
N PRO A 107 -6.28 -3.47 -16.83
CA PRO A 107 -6.27 -4.84 -16.34
C PRO A 107 -7.69 -5.43 -16.26
N ASN A 108 -7.86 -6.68 -16.69
CA ASN A 108 -9.11 -7.40 -16.46
C ASN A 108 -9.20 -7.78 -14.98
N LYS A 109 -10.35 -7.48 -14.35
CA LYS A 109 -10.58 -7.82 -12.95
C LYS A 109 -11.24 -9.19 -12.77
N ASN A 110 -11.89 -9.71 -13.82
CA ASN A 110 -12.56 -11.00 -13.78
C ASN A 110 -11.56 -12.09 -14.15
N THR A 111 -10.95 -12.72 -13.14
CA THR A 111 -9.89 -13.73 -13.33
C THR A 111 -10.40 -15.01 -13.98
N SER A 112 -11.70 -15.30 -13.84
CA SER A 112 -12.35 -16.47 -14.44
C SER A 112 -12.41 -16.41 -15.98
N GLU A 113 -12.26 -15.23 -16.57
CA GLU A 113 -12.25 -15.04 -18.03
C GLU A 113 -10.87 -15.24 -18.66
N TRP A 114 -9.82 -15.40 -17.85
CA TRP A 114 -8.44 -15.42 -18.33
C TRP A 114 -8.14 -16.73 -19.04
N SER A 115 -7.56 -16.61 -20.23
CA SER A 115 -7.15 -17.71 -21.11
C SER A 115 -5.63 -17.82 -21.13
N ILE A 116 -5.05 -18.22 -20.00
CA ILE A 116 -3.60 -18.42 -19.89
C ILE A 116 -3.26 -19.82 -20.39
N PRO A 117 -2.41 -19.96 -21.43
CA PRO A 117 -1.94 -21.27 -21.84
C PRO A 117 -1.12 -21.86 -20.68
N GLN A 118 -1.64 -22.89 -20.03
CA GLN A 118 -0.90 -23.56 -18.96
C GLN A 118 0.34 -24.22 -19.55
N ASN A 119 1.51 -23.93 -18.99
CA ASN A 119 2.69 -24.76 -19.24
C ASN A 119 2.42 -26.11 -18.59
N LYS A 120 2.19 -27.16 -19.38
CA LYS A 120 2.19 -28.56 -18.91
C LYS A 120 3.60 -29.04 -18.54
N GLY A 121 4.41 -28.21 -17.89
CA GLY A 121 5.78 -28.52 -17.51
C GLY A 121 6.71 -28.82 -18.70
N GLU A 122 6.33 -28.51 -19.94
CA GLU A 122 7.20 -28.68 -21.09
C GLU A 122 8.26 -27.59 -21.06
N SER A 123 9.51 -28.01 -20.85
CA SER A 123 10.67 -27.15 -20.86
C SER A 123 10.74 -26.41 -22.19
N LEU A 124 10.81 -25.09 -22.13
CA LEU A 124 11.22 -24.28 -23.27
C LEU A 124 12.65 -24.72 -23.62
N ASN A 125 12.81 -25.46 -24.72
CA ASN A 125 14.11 -25.75 -25.31
C ASN A 125 14.73 -24.45 -25.83
N ILE A 126 15.28 -23.65 -24.91
CA ILE A 126 16.19 -22.57 -25.24
C ILE A 126 17.57 -23.21 -25.27
N GLY A 127 17.96 -23.61 -26.48
CA GLY A 127 19.35 -23.80 -26.78
C GLY A 127 20.08 -22.49 -26.53
N ASP A 128 21.00 -22.50 -25.57
CA ASP A 128 22.37 -22.09 -25.81
C ASP A 128 23.28 -22.69 -24.74
N LYS A 129 24.22 -23.49 -25.23
CA LYS A 129 25.21 -24.23 -24.46
C LYS A 129 26.29 -23.27 -23.94
N GLN A 130 26.14 -22.74 -22.72
CA GLN A 130 27.28 -22.44 -21.86
C GLN A 130 26.91 -22.72 -20.40
N SER A 131 27.13 -23.97 -19.99
CA SER A 131 27.00 -24.42 -18.61
C SER A 131 28.10 -23.79 -17.74
N LEU A 132 27.72 -22.90 -16.81
CA LEU A 132 28.53 -22.60 -15.64
C LEU A 132 28.40 -23.79 -14.68
N LYS A 133 29.48 -24.56 -14.51
CA LYS A 133 29.55 -25.57 -13.45
C LYS A 133 29.70 -24.85 -12.12
N LEU A 134 28.65 -24.86 -11.30
CA LEU A 134 28.75 -24.55 -9.87
C LEU A 134 28.49 -25.85 -9.12
N GLY A 135 29.45 -26.22 -8.26
CA GLY A 135 29.54 -27.52 -7.62
C GLY A 135 28.36 -27.86 -6.73
N ASP A 136 28.04 -29.15 -6.71
CA ASP A 136 27.06 -29.76 -5.84
C ASP A 136 27.39 -29.47 -4.38
N SER A 137 26.55 -28.68 -3.73
CA SER A 137 26.47 -28.62 -2.28
C SER A 137 25.00 -28.70 -1.94
N ASN A 138 24.61 -29.86 -1.40
CA ASN A 138 23.27 -30.16 -0.90
C ASN A 138 22.69 -28.97 -0.12
N PRO A 139 21.44 -28.54 -0.38
CA PRO A 139 20.74 -27.67 0.55
C PRO A 139 20.39 -28.48 1.80
N SER A 140 21.04 -28.10 2.91
CA SER A 140 20.69 -28.52 4.26
C SER A 140 19.22 -28.22 4.54
N ASN A 141 18.48 -29.24 4.98
CA ASN A 141 17.13 -29.10 5.53
C ASN A 141 17.20 -28.24 6.81
N GLN A 142 16.92 -26.95 6.69
CA GLN A 142 16.69 -26.07 7.85
C GLN A 142 15.41 -25.25 7.66
N GLY A 143 14.34 -25.77 8.25
CA GLY A 143 13.40 -25.00 9.07
C GLY A 143 12.32 -24.19 8.35
N ASP A 144 11.27 -24.85 7.88
CA ASP A 144 9.96 -24.21 7.73
C ASP A 144 9.46 -23.79 9.13
N THR A 145 9.60 -22.51 9.46
CA THR A 145 8.79 -21.91 10.52
C THR A 145 7.45 -21.51 9.91
N LYS A 146 6.43 -22.18 10.45
CA LYS A 146 5.01 -22.08 10.16
C LYS A 146 4.44 -20.68 10.46
N ASP A 147 3.21 -20.50 10.01
CA ASP A 147 2.22 -19.52 10.46
C ASP A 147 1.94 -18.34 9.51
N ILE A 148 1.44 -18.66 8.32
CA ILE A 148 0.43 -17.83 7.65
C ILE A 148 -0.88 -18.63 7.71
N ILE A 149 -1.94 -17.99 8.24
CA ILE A 149 -3.37 -18.36 8.29
C ILE A 149 -3.88 -18.51 9.75
N PRO A 150 -4.51 -17.47 10.32
CA PRO A 150 -5.58 -17.67 11.29
C PRO A 150 -6.89 -17.94 10.54
N LYS A 151 -7.30 -19.21 10.46
CA LYS A 151 -8.70 -19.58 10.16
C LYS A 151 -9.56 -19.15 11.36
N LYS A 152 -10.41 -18.14 11.18
CA LYS A 152 -11.53 -17.87 12.10
C LYS A 152 -12.75 -18.62 11.56
N GLU A 153 -12.99 -19.79 12.11
CA GLU A 153 -14.24 -20.53 11.95
C GLU A 153 -15.16 -20.16 13.13
N ILE A 154 -16.38 -19.73 12.82
CA ILE A 154 -17.40 -19.28 13.77
C ILE A 154 -18.11 -20.51 14.33
N GLN A 155 -18.13 -20.72 15.66
CA GLN A 155 -19.12 -21.59 16.31
C GLN A 155 -19.57 -21.06 17.69
N ILE A 156 -20.87 -21.21 17.97
CA ILE A 156 -21.64 -20.80 19.16
C ILE A 156 -21.46 -21.87 20.29
N PRO A 157 -21.51 -21.53 21.61
CA PRO A 157 -20.92 -22.30 22.72
C PRO A 157 -21.92 -23.27 23.42
N PRO A 158 -21.47 -24.21 24.30
CA PRO A 158 -21.21 -23.91 25.73
C PRO A 158 -20.00 -24.63 26.40
N THR A 159 -19.56 -24.01 27.50
CA THR A 159 -18.59 -24.34 28.61
C THR A 159 -19.00 -25.58 29.46
N PRO A 160 -18.30 -26.07 30.53
CA PRO A 160 -17.05 -25.63 31.22
C PRO A 160 -16.09 -26.74 31.77
N GLN A 161 -15.10 -26.31 32.58
CA GLN A 161 -14.12 -27.01 33.46
C GLN A 161 -12.76 -27.38 32.81
N GLY A 162 -11.60 -26.98 33.33
CA GLY A 162 -11.21 -26.23 34.53
C GLY A 162 -9.68 -26.31 34.69
N GLU A 163 -9.08 -25.28 35.31
CA GLU A 163 -7.82 -25.28 36.09
C GLU A 163 -6.49 -25.63 35.35
N ASP A 164 -5.32 -25.03 35.59
CA ASP A 164 -4.80 -24.01 36.52
C ASP A 164 -3.37 -23.60 36.04
N ALA A 165 -2.91 -22.40 36.47
CA ALA A 165 -1.53 -21.85 36.59
C ALA A 165 -0.46 -22.09 35.50
N GLY A 166 0.40 -21.15 35.08
CA GLY A 166 0.79 -19.84 35.58
C GLY A 166 2.28 -19.57 35.26
N GLN A 167 2.54 -18.59 34.38
CA GLN A 167 3.74 -17.71 34.22
C GLN A 167 5.14 -18.33 33.93
N GLU A 168 5.92 -17.83 32.95
CA GLU A 168 6.84 -16.67 33.08
C GLU A 168 7.11 -15.91 31.73
N ILE A 169 7.81 -14.76 31.80
CA ILE A 169 7.79 -13.55 30.92
C ILE A 169 9.20 -13.31 30.29
N LYS A 170 9.47 -12.96 29.00
CA LYS A 170 9.45 -11.67 28.21
C LYS A 170 10.25 -11.91 26.89
N PRO A 171 10.31 -11.05 25.83
CA PRO A 171 9.97 -9.61 25.76
C PRO A 171 9.05 -9.15 24.60
N SER A 172 8.43 -8.00 24.86
CA SER A 172 7.35 -7.32 24.16
C SER A 172 7.77 -6.49 22.93
N LYS A 173 7.04 -6.64 21.81
CA LYS A 173 6.79 -5.56 20.83
C LYS A 173 5.37 -5.03 21.09
N LYS A 174 5.26 -3.74 21.45
CA LYS A 174 4.03 -3.08 21.89
C LYS A 174 2.94 -3.18 20.82
N LYS A 175 1.92 -4.02 21.06
CA LYS A 175 0.61 -3.90 20.40
C LYS A 175 0.01 -2.56 20.84
N SER A 176 -0.23 -1.66 19.89
CA SER A 176 -1.08 -0.49 20.13
C SER A 176 -2.43 -0.97 20.68
N PRO A 177 -2.97 -0.37 21.76
CA PRO A 177 -4.18 -0.83 22.43
C PRO A 177 -5.33 -0.94 21.42
N ALA A 178 -6.23 -1.90 21.65
CA ALA A 178 -7.46 -2.03 20.87
C ALA A 178 -8.34 -0.80 21.14
N LEU A 179 -8.12 0.27 20.38
CA LEU A 179 -8.79 1.53 20.59
C LEU A 179 -10.23 1.46 20.10
N ASP A 180 -11.13 1.83 20.98
CA ASP A 180 -12.55 1.91 20.70
C ASP A 180 -12.83 3.18 19.88
N TYR A 181 -12.95 3.01 18.57
CA TYR A 181 -13.33 4.09 17.64
C TYR A 181 -14.71 4.66 17.97
N GLN A 182 -15.58 3.87 18.61
CA GLN A 182 -16.89 4.34 19.04
C GLN A 182 -16.75 5.31 20.22
N ALA A 183 -15.87 5.01 21.18
CA ALA A 183 -15.58 5.89 22.30
C ALA A 183 -15.06 7.27 21.84
N VAL A 184 -14.24 7.31 20.78
CA VAL A 184 -13.78 8.57 20.18
C VAL A 184 -14.92 9.39 19.57
N MET A 185 -15.89 8.71 18.94
CA MET A 185 -17.06 9.38 18.36
C MET A 185 -18.03 9.87 19.44
N SER A 186 -18.24 9.11 20.52
CA SER A 186 -19.03 9.55 21.66
C SER A 186 -18.39 10.72 22.39
N ALA A 187 -17.06 10.73 22.52
CA ALA A 187 -16.32 11.84 23.09
C ALA A 187 -16.56 13.14 22.30
N TYR A 188 -16.51 13.05 20.97
CA TYR A 188 -16.84 14.19 20.10
C TYR A 188 -18.27 14.68 20.32
N ASN A 189 -19.24 13.78 20.30
CA ASN A 189 -20.65 14.13 20.49
C ASN A 189 -20.91 14.71 21.89
N SER A 190 -20.20 14.22 22.93
CA SER A 190 -20.35 14.71 24.30
C SER A 190 -19.68 16.06 24.55
N THR A 191 -18.57 16.37 23.85
CA THR A 191 -17.79 17.60 24.08
C THR A 191 -18.23 18.75 23.17
N LEU A 192 -18.63 18.42 21.94
CA LEU A 192 -18.89 19.39 20.88
C LEU A 192 -20.30 19.27 20.29
N GLY A 193 -21.09 18.27 20.67
CA GLY A 193 -22.44 18.04 20.11
C GLY A 193 -23.45 19.15 20.40
N ASP A 194 -23.24 19.95 21.46
CA ASP A 194 -24.08 21.10 21.76
C ASP A 194 -23.84 22.30 20.82
N ARG A 195 -22.70 22.32 20.12
CA ARG A 195 -22.24 23.47 19.31
C ARG A 195 -21.96 23.11 17.85
N LEU A 196 -21.72 21.84 17.55
CA LEU A 196 -21.38 21.33 16.22
C LEU A 196 -22.29 20.15 15.83
N PRO A 197 -22.41 19.85 14.52
CA PRO A 197 -23.22 18.72 14.05
C PRO A 197 -22.76 17.37 14.63
N LEU A 198 -23.70 16.60 15.15
CA LEU A 198 -23.45 15.26 15.70
C LEU A 198 -22.94 14.29 14.63
N ALA A 199 -22.04 13.40 15.04
CA ALA A 199 -21.57 12.29 14.23
C ALA A 199 -22.48 11.06 14.46
N GLU A 200 -23.32 10.73 13.48
CA GLU A 200 -24.25 9.60 13.57
C GLU A 200 -23.65 8.25 13.13
N ALA A 201 -22.74 8.26 12.15
CA ALA A 201 -22.23 7.03 11.53
C ALA A 201 -20.69 6.95 11.50
N LEU A 202 -20.16 5.80 11.91
CA LEU A 202 -18.73 5.47 11.85
C LEU A 202 -18.41 4.66 10.58
N ASN A 203 -18.16 5.38 9.48
CA ASN A 203 -17.77 4.78 8.20
C ASN A 203 -16.24 4.52 8.11
N ASP A 204 -15.77 3.69 7.18
CA ASP A 204 -14.36 3.32 7.03
C ASP A 204 -13.42 4.52 6.85
N LYS A 205 -13.92 5.57 6.19
CA LYS A 205 -13.19 6.84 6.03
C LYS A 205 -12.93 7.52 7.37
N ARG A 206 -13.94 7.56 8.26
CA ARG A 206 -13.85 8.13 9.62
C ARG A 206 -12.94 7.29 10.51
N ARG A 207 -13.03 5.96 10.43
CA ARG A 207 -12.11 5.05 11.13
C ARG A 207 -10.66 5.29 10.76
N LYS A 208 -10.36 5.46 9.46
CA LYS A 208 -9.00 5.78 8.98
C LYS A 208 -8.54 7.17 9.43
N ALA A 209 -9.42 8.16 9.43
CA ALA A 209 -9.11 9.51 9.91
C ALA A 209 -8.80 9.52 11.41
N ILE A 210 -9.58 8.80 12.23
CA ILE A 210 -9.31 8.62 13.68
C ILE A 210 -7.95 7.92 13.88
N LYS A 211 -7.66 6.85 13.13
CA LYS A 211 -6.35 6.18 13.20
C LYS A 211 -5.20 7.13 12.92
N ARG A 212 -5.33 7.99 11.91
CA ARG A 212 -4.31 8.98 11.54
C ARG A 212 -4.13 10.03 12.63
N LEU A 213 -5.24 10.55 13.18
CA LEU A 213 -5.17 11.52 14.28
C LEU A 213 -4.47 10.93 15.51
N LEU A 214 -4.75 9.66 15.83
CA LEU A 214 -4.09 8.94 16.93
C LEU A 214 -2.59 8.73 16.71
N THR A 215 -2.13 8.54 15.47
CA THR A 215 -0.68 8.46 15.18
C THR A 215 0.04 9.79 15.33
N GLU A 216 -0.67 10.91 15.26
CA GLU A 216 -0.12 12.27 15.42
C GLU A 216 -0.13 12.75 16.89
N LEU A 217 -0.89 12.07 17.75
CA LEU A 217 -0.90 12.30 19.19
C LEU A 217 0.29 11.58 19.86
N LYS A 218 0.86 12.21 20.88
CA LYS A 218 1.97 11.65 21.67
C LYS A 218 1.54 10.37 22.39
N GLU A 219 0.27 10.28 22.76
CA GLU A 219 -0.34 9.12 23.39
C GLU A 219 -1.61 8.75 22.61
N PRO A 220 -1.66 7.55 22.01
CA PRO A 220 -2.83 7.09 21.27
C PRO A 220 -3.88 6.55 22.26
N THR A 221 -4.44 7.43 23.08
CA THR A 221 -5.51 7.12 24.04
C THR A 221 -6.77 7.88 23.67
N VAL A 222 -7.93 7.37 24.12
CA VAL A 222 -9.21 8.06 23.92
C VAL A 222 -9.18 9.42 24.62
N GLU A 223 -8.70 9.46 25.87
CA GLU A 223 -8.53 10.67 26.68
C GLU A 223 -7.71 11.76 25.96
N ALA A 224 -6.65 11.40 25.24
CA ALA A 224 -5.86 12.37 24.48
C ALA A 224 -6.67 13.02 23.36
N VAL A 225 -7.59 12.28 22.73
CA VAL A 225 -8.50 12.82 21.71
C VAL A 225 -9.60 13.67 22.35
N GLU A 226 -10.13 13.27 23.51
CA GLU A 226 -11.11 14.09 24.24
C GLU A 226 -10.51 15.43 24.66
N ASN A 227 -9.29 15.42 25.19
CA ASN A 227 -8.54 16.63 25.55
C ASN A 227 -8.30 17.53 24.33
N TYR A 228 -8.04 16.94 23.16
CA TYR A 228 -7.95 17.71 21.92
C TYR A 228 -9.28 18.37 21.54
N PHE A 229 -10.40 17.63 21.60
CA PHE A 229 -11.71 18.20 21.31
C PHE A 229 -12.10 19.30 22.30
N ALA A 230 -11.81 19.13 23.59
CA ALA A 230 -12.01 20.16 24.61
C ALA A 230 -11.14 21.40 24.34
N ALA A 231 -9.86 21.22 23.99
CA ALA A 231 -8.97 22.33 23.65
C ALA A 231 -9.44 23.08 22.39
N PHE A 232 -9.98 22.37 21.40
CA PHE A 232 -10.60 23.00 20.24
C PHE A 232 -11.87 23.77 20.63
N ALA A 233 -12.72 23.20 21.48
CA ALA A 233 -13.95 23.84 21.96
C ALA A 233 -13.66 25.19 22.65
N GLU A 234 -12.59 25.25 23.44
CA GLU A 234 -12.20 26.45 24.19
C GLU A 234 -11.48 27.49 23.32
N ARG A 235 -10.59 27.04 22.42
CA ARG A 235 -9.67 27.94 21.69
C ARG A 235 -10.18 28.37 20.32
N ALA A 236 -11.08 27.61 19.71
CA ALA A 236 -11.53 27.92 18.36
C ALA A 236 -12.38 29.20 18.34
N PRO A 237 -12.13 30.12 17.39
CA PRO A 237 -13.01 31.25 17.15
C PRO A 237 -14.46 30.85 16.89
N LYS A 238 -15.38 31.75 17.24
CA LYS A 238 -16.82 31.66 16.98
C LYS A 238 -17.17 31.29 15.53
N PHE A 239 -16.30 31.67 14.58
CA PHE A 239 -16.36 31.26 13.17
C PHE A 239 -16.54 29.75 12.97
N TYR A 240 -15.85 28.92 13.75
CA TYR A 240 -15.91 27.45 13.63
C TYR A 240 -17.24 26.87 14.10
N PHE A 241 -18.02 27.64 14.87
CA PHE A 241 -19.30 27.23 15.44
C PHE A 241 -20.50 27.79 14.67
N GLY A 242 -20.30 28.38 13.49
CA GLY A 242 -21.38 28.89 12.66
C GLY A 242 -21.68 30.39 12.82
N GLU A 243 -20.93 31.12 13.64
CA GLU A 243 -21.04 32.58 13.71
C GLU A 243 -20.27 33.23 12.53
N ASN A 244 -20.76 33.01 11.31
CA ASN A 244 -20.28 33.64 10.08
C ASN A 244 -21.42 33.88 9.09
N ASP A 245 -21.21 34.78 8.13
CA ASP A 245 -22.23 35.17 7.14
C ASP A 245 -22.66 34.02 6.20
N ARG A 246 -21.94 32.89 6.24
CA ARG A 246 -22.12 31.75 5.34
C ARG A 246 -22.74 30.53 6.02
N GLY A 247 -23.06 30.60 7.32
CA GLY A 247 -23.56 29.49 8.12
C GLY A 247 -22.62 28.27 8.18
N TRP A 248 -21.34 28.45 7.85
CA TRP A 248 -20.37 27.35 7.86
C TRP A 248 -19.97 27.02 9.28
N ARG A 249 -19.96 25.73 9.61
CA ARG A 249 -19.53 25.21 10.92
C ARG A 249 -18.64 23.99 10.72
N ALA A 250 -17.71 23.80 11.64
CA ALA A 250 -16.83 22.65 11.64
C ALA A 250 -17.65 21.35 11.74
N SER A 251 -17.24 20.34 10.99
CA SER A 251 -17.82 18.98 11.08
C SER A 251 -16.86 18.05 11.81
N PHE A 252 -17.37 16.90 12.26
CA PHE A 252 -16.53 15.82 12.78
C PHE A 252 -15.34 15.52 11.86
N ASP A 253 -15.58 15.40 10.55
CA ASP A 253 -14.54 15.12 9.55
C ASP A 253 -13.51 16.26 9.40
N TYR A 254 -13.85 17.50 9.76
CA TYR A 254 -12.93 18.63 9.78
C TYR A 254 -11.96 18.56 10.96
N LEU A 255 -12.45 18.15 12.13
CA LEU A 255 -11.66 18.02 13.35
C LEU A 255 -10.68 16.86 13.33
N LEU A 256 -10.98 15.81 12.55
CA LEU A 256 -10.10 14.66 12.35
C LEU A 256 -8.92 14.92 11.40
N ARG A 257 -8.80 16.13 10.84
CA ARG A 257 -7.69 16.46 9.95
C ARG A 257 -6.44 16.87 10.73
N SER A 258 -5.28 16.51 10.19
CA SER A 258 -3.98 16.82 10.77
C SER A 258 -3.71 18.33 10.84
N ASP A 259 -4.19 19.11 9.86
CA ASP A 259 -4.05 20.57 9.84
C ASP A 259 -4.84 21.23 10.99
N THR A 260 -6.04 20.74 11.30
CA THR A 260 -6.83 21.22 12.44
C THR A 260 -6.16 20.88 13.77
N LEU A 261 -5.58 19.69 13.90
CA LEU A 261 -4.82 19.28 15.09
C LEU A 261 -3.61 20.20 15.31
N LEU A 262 -2.84 20.48 14.25
CA LEU A 262 -1.68 21.36 14.31
C LEU A 262 -2.08 22.80 14.69
N LYS A 263 -3.11 23.36 14.05
CA LYS A 263 -3.61 24.71 14.40
C LYS A 263 -4.02 24.84 15.86
N THR A 264 -4.67 23.80 16.40
CA THR A 264 -5.10 23.75 17.80
C THR A 264 -3.91 23.68 18.77
N ARG A 265 -2.84 22.95 18.39
CA ARG A 265 -1.60 22.83 19.17
C ARG A 265 -0.74 24.10 19.12
N GLU A 266 -0.63 24.71 17.95
CA GLU A 266 0.19 25.90 17.68
C GLU A 266 -0.49 27.22 18.10
N LYS A 267 -1.70 27.14 18.69
CA LYS A 267 -2.53 28.32 19.05
C LYS A 267 -2.80 29.24 17.85
N ALA A 268 -2.87 28.67 16.65
CA ALA A 268 -3.06 29.38 15.39
C ALA A 268 -4.51 29.22 14.85
N LEU A 269 -5.47 29.02 15.75
CA LEU A 269 -6.90 28.90 15.44
C LEU A 269 -7.57 30.27 15.29
#